data_AF-A0A2E5FAU3-F1
#
_entry.id   AF-A0A2E5FAU3-F1
#
_cell.length_a   1.000
_cell.length_b   1.000
_cell.length_c   1.000
_cell.angle_alpha   90.00
_cell.angle_beta   90.00
_cell.angle_gamma   90.00
#
_symmetry.space_group_name_H-M   'P 1'
#
loop_
_entity.id
_entity.type
_entity.pdbx_description
1 polymer ?
#
loop_
_entity_poly.entity_id
_entity_poly.type
_entity_poly.pdbx_seq_one_letter_code
_entity_poly.pdbx_strand_id
1 'polypeptide(L)' 'MGGIGIWQLIIILVIVLLLFGTKRLRNLGGDLGGAIKGFKGAMKEGESEPASDEQKSVSNDESDKDGSTK' A
#
# COMPACT_ATOMS: atom_id res chain seq x y z
N MET A 1 27.89 -14.54 -13.07
CA MET A 1 27.59 -13.35 -12.24
C MET A 1 26.11 -13.42 -11.87
N GLY A 2 25.80 -14.04 -10.73
CA GLY A 2 24.42 -14.28 -10.30
C GLY A 2 23.73 -12.98 -9.93
N GLY A 3 22.67 -12.63 -10.65
CA GLY A 3 21.84 -11.47 -10.36
C GLY A 3 21.03 -11.66 -9.09
N ILE A 4 20.57 -10.54 -8.52
CA ILE A 4 19.57 -10.54 -7.45
C ILE A 4 18.30 -11.14 -8.03
N GLY A 5 17.99 -12.38 -7.66
CA GLY A 5 16.78 -13.06 -8.08
C GLY A 5 15.57 -12.60 -7.27
N ILE A 6 14.40 -12.84 -7.84
CA ILE A 6 13.10 -12.54 -7.22
C ILE A 6 12.98 -13.23 -5.85
N TRP A 7 13.55 -14.43 -5.70
CA TRP A 7 13.56 -15.18 -4.44
C TRP A 7 14.33 -14.47 -3.34
N GLN A 8 15.46 -13.83 -3.66
CA GLN A 8 16.24 -13.05 -2.69
C GLN A 8 15.49 -11.80 -2.26
N LEU A 9 14.80 -11.12 -3.19
CA LEU A 9 14.00 -9.93 -2.87
C LEU A 9 12.85 -10.24 -1.90
N ILE A 10 12.17 -11.39 -2.07
CA ILE A 10 11.11 -11.81 -1.13
C ILE A 10 11.68 -12.05 0.27
N ILE A 11 12.82 -12.74 0.38
CA ILE A 11 13.48 -12.97 1.68
C ILE A 11 13.86 -11.65 2.35
N ILE A 12 14.42 -10.69 1.60
CA ILE A 12 14.76 -9.37 2.13
C ILE A 12 13.51 -8.63 2.59
N LEU A 13 12.42 -8.68 1.81
CA LEU A 13 11.14 -8.06 2.16
C LEU A 13 10.59 -8.61 3.49
N VAL A 14 10.65 -9.93 3.70
CA VAL A 14 10.21 -10.56 4.95
C VAL A 14 11.03 -10.06 6.13
N ILE A 15 12.36 -9.96 5.99
CA ILE A 15 13.23 -9.43 7.06
C ILE A 15 12.86 -7.98 7.39
N VAL A 16 12.67 -7.13 6.38
CA VAL A 16 12.26 -5.74 6.58
C VAL A 16 10.91 -5.66 7.29
N LEU A 17 9.93 -6.49 6.90
CA LEU A 17 8.62 -6.55 7.56
C LEU A 17 8.72 -6.95 9.03
N LEU A 18 9.62 -7.87 9.38
CA LEU A 18 9.85 -8.29 10.77
C LEU A 18 10.53 -7.21 11.59
N LEU A 19 11.49 -6.47 11.02
CA LEU A 19 12.22 -5.40 11.71
C LEU A 19 11.34 -4.16 11.95
N PHE A 20 10.60 -3.73 10.93
CA PHE A 20 9.76 -2.54 11.00
C PHE A 20 8.36 -2.83 11.56
N GLY A 21 7.93 -4.09 11.50
CA GLY A 21 6.57 -4.51 11.82
C GLY A 21 5.55 -4.13 10.75
N THR A 22 4.51 -4.95 10.58
CA THR A 22 3.44 -4.71 9.60
C THR A 22 2.62 -3.45 9.89
N LYS A 23 2.53 -3.02 11.16
CA LYS A 23 1.76 -1.84 11.57
C LYS A 23 2.37 -0.54 11.04
N ARG A 24 3.70 -0.39 11.10
CA ARG A 24 4.41 0.77 10.54
C ARG A 24 4.36 0.77 9.01
N LEU A 25 4.57 -0.40 8.40
CA LEU A 25 4.53 -0.51 6.94
C LEU A 25 3.12 -0.28 6.38
N ARG A 26 2.05 -0.67 7.10
CA ARG A 26 0.67 -0.38 6.69
C ARG A 26 0.33 1.11 6.81
N ASN A 27 0.77 1.76 7.89
CA ASN A 27 0.50 3.19 8.09
C ASN A 27 1.19 4.04 7.02
N LEU A 28 2.50 3.82 6.81
CA LEU A 28 3.25 4.53 5.77
C LEU A 28 2.88 4.06 4.35
N GLY A 29 2.57 2.78 4.18
CA GLY A 29 2.18 2.20 2.90
C GLY A 29 0.79 2.65 2.43
N GLY A 30 -0.11 3.00 3.34
CA GLY A 30 -1.40 3.61 2.99
C GLY A 30 -1.23 4.97 2.32
N ASP A 31 -0.45 5.86 2.93
CA ASP A 31 -0.18 7.21 2.41
C ASP A 31 0.59 7.17 1.09
N LEU A 32 1.69 6.39 1.05
CA LEU A 32 2.50 6.24 -0.15
C LEU A 32 1.75 5.48 -1.26
N GLY A 33 0.97 4.46 -0.91
CA GLY A 33 0.16 3.69 -1.84
C GLY A 33 -0.97 4.52 -2.45
N GLY A 34 -1.61 5.40 -1.66
CA GLY A 34 -2.59 6.35 -2.15
C GLY A 34 -2.01 7.32 -3.17
N ALA A 35 -0.83 7.90 -2.87
CA ALA A 35 -0.14 8.80 -3.79
C ALA A 35 0.26 8.11 -5.11
N ILE A 36 0.82 6.89 -5.03
CA ILE A 36 1.20 6.10 -6.20
C ILE A 36 -0.04 5.68 -7.01
N LYS A 37 -1.17 5.36 -6.37
CA LYS A 37 -2.43 5.02 -7.05
C LYS A 37 -2.97 6.19 -7.87
N GLY A 38 -2.96 7.41 -7.31
CA GLY A 38 -3.34 8.62 -8.04
C GLY A 38 -2.41 8.92 -9.22
N PHE A 39 -1.10 8.77 -9.01
CA PHE A 39 -0.10 8.94 -10.07
C PHE A 39 -0.29 7.94 -11.22
N LYS A 40 -0.51 6.66 -10.91
CA LYS A 40 -0.77 5.62 -11.91
C LYS A 40 -2.10 5.85 -12.64
N GLY A 41 -3.12 6.35 -11.96
CA GLY A 41 -4.39 6.76 -12.56
C GLY A 41 -4.18 7.86 -13.61
N ALA A 42 -3.54 8.96 -13.21
CA ALA A 42 -3.27 10.09 -14.09
C ALA A 42 -2.37 9.74 -15.29
N MET A 43 -1.37 8.88 -15.10
CA MET A 43 -0.54 8.38 -16.20
C MET A 43 -1.34 7.53 -17.19
N LYS A 44 -2.29 6.75 -16.71
CA LYS A 44 -3.12 5.87 -17.54
C LYS A 44 -4.22 6.64 -18.29
N GLU A 45 -4.68 7.76 -17.72
CA GLU A 45 -5.64 8.69 -18.33
C GLU A 45 -4.99 9.54 -19.43
N GLY A 46 -3.74 9.98 -19.22
CA GLY A 46 -2.96 10.69 -20.25
C GLY A 46 -2.57 9.84 -21.47
N GLU A 47 -2.60 8.51 -21.37
CA GLU A 47 -2.28 7.60 -22.48
C GLU A 47 -3.55 7.03 -23.16
N SER A 48 -4.75 7.22 -22.59
CA SER A 48 -6.03 6.74 -23.13
C SER A 48 -7.22 7.44 -22.46
N GLU A 49 -8.02 8.22 -23.19
CA GLU A 49 -9.33 8.73 -22.74
C GLU A 49 -10.45 8.27 -23.70
N PRO A 50 -11.74 8.20 -23.29
CA PRO A 50 -12.32 8.26 -21.94
C PRO A 50 -13.25 7.05 -21.65
N ALA A 51 -13.28 6.56 -20.42
CA ALA A 51 -14.46 5.86 -19.86
C ALA A 51 -14.33 5.71 -18.33
N SER A 52 -15.08 6.57 -17.64
CA SER A 52 -15.97 6.26 -16.51
C SER A 52 -15.43 5.55 -15.27
N ASP A 53 -15.74 6.16 -14.12
CA ASP A 53 -15.99 5.55 -12.81
C ASP A 53 -14.82 4.88 -12.08
N GLU A 54 -14.41 5.45 -10.94
CA GLU A 54 -14.94 5.06 -9.62
C GLU A 54 -14.03 5.69 -8.54
N GLN A 55 -14.47 6.82 -7.99
CA GLN A 55 -14.00 7.27 -6.67
C GLN A 55 -14.56 6.32 -5.61
N LYS A 56 -13.99 5.12 -5.49
CA LYS A 56 -14.21 4.28 -4.32
C LYS A 56 -13.31 4.78 -3.19
N SER A 57 -13.89 5.67 -2.40
CA SER A 57 -13.48 5.96 -1.04
C SER A 57 -13.17 4.65 -0.30
N VAL A 58 -11.94 4.51 0.17
CA VAL A 58 -11.61 3.52 1.20
C VAL A 58 -11.67 4.28 2.50
N SER A 59 -12.87 4.26 3.10
CA SER A 59 -13.07 4.55 4.51
C SER A 59 -12.06 3.71 5.30
N ASN A 60 -11.28 4.38 6.12
CA ASN A 60 -10.37 3.76 7.06
C ASN A 60 -11.26 3.12 8.15
N ASP A 61 -11.49 1.81 8.04
CA ASP A 61 -12.28 1.06 9.01
C ASP A 61 -11.52 1.03 10.35
N GLU A 62 -12.21 1.59 11.33
CA GLU A 62 -11.88 1.70 12.73
C GLU A 62 -11.43 0.34 13.28
N SER A 63 -10.23 0.31 13.85
CA SER A 63 -9.75 -0.86 14.59
C SER A 63 -8.93 -0.40 15.78
N ASP A 64 -9.62 0.18 16.76
CA ASP A 64 -9.24 0.02 18.17
C ASP A 64 -10.51 -0.40 18.94
N LYS A 65 -10.61 -1.71 19.17
CA LYS A 65 -11.45 -2.28 20.21
C LYS A 65 -10.70 -2.17 21.53
N ASP A 66 -11.48 -1.89 22.57
CA ASP A 66 -11.31 -2.27 23.97
C ASP A 66 -10.73 -1.22 24.94
N GLY A 67 -11.55 -0.88 25.94
CA GLY A 67 -11.19 0.05 26.99
C GLY A 67 -12.37 0.57 27.82
N SER A 68 -13.07 -0.35 28.49
CA SER A 68 -13.69 -0.19 29.82
C SER A 68 -14.01 1.24 30.30
N THR A 69 -15.29 1.57 30.48
CA THR A 69 -15.83 2.13 31.75
C THR A 69 -17.35 2.41 31.63
N LYS A 70 -18.10 1.63 32.42
CA LYS A 70 -19.36 1.94 33.14
C LYS A 70 -20.51 2.65 32.43
#